data_AF-A0A838IMS7-F1
#
_entry.id   AF-A0A838IMS7-F1
#
_cell.length_a   1.000
_cell.length_b   1.000
_cell.length_c   1.000
_cell.angle_alpha   90.00
_cell.angle_beta   90.00
_cell.angle_gamma   90.00
#
_symmetry.space_group_name_H-M   'P 1'
#
loop_
_entity.id
_entity.type
_entity.pdbx_description
1 polymer ?
#
loop_
_entity_poly.entity_id
_entity_poly.type
_entity_poly.pdbx_seq_one_letter_code
_entity_poly.pdbx_strand_id
1 'polypeptide(L)'
;MEQWLEKPLVRNALYIAFALVTFMTFLVFTFPDHRVKQIVVVQLEKALDNKYDVKIVDIGLWRFTGVQLRGLTLTERVAPEALAPNDGAPESLPMSVQLDRLGARFAPLSSVFNLGPTVSFQVDLGGGYLYGSYHQNGKGRHVKVELDAIDLRKSTIVGSMLGVPMFGELDGELVLTLDPSRPVITAGHIALDGKQLTVGPATIHTEKFPPMTYFEIPQTNFGTLSARMQFGDGAEGGLDEQDEPGAKKKKKKTAASGGASASTLLINEFKTSGRDIRSEIWGDIALASNVAQSRPKLEMRMQFDEGFVTKNSLGPILNMNEFRNGKNNSWYGFVLWGTLGNLRFKGAATAAQGPQAGELQAQQ
;
A
#
# COMPACT_ATOMS: atom_id res chain seq x y z
N MET A 1 57.01 -9.86 11.31
CA MET A 1 55.66 -9.36 11.66
C MET A 1 55.69 -8.22 12.68
N GLU A 2 56.68 -8.15 13.58
CA GLU A 2 56.76 -7.09 14.62
C GLU A 2 56.91 -5.65 14.10
N GLN A 3 57.63 -5.43 12.99
CA GLN A 3 57.83 -4.06 12.47
C GLN A 3 56.55 -3.36 11.95
N TRP A 4 55.45 -4.08 11.74
CA TRP A 4 54.17 -3.47 11.33
C TRP A 4 53.37 -2.91 12.49
N LEU A 5 53.59 -3.40 13.72
CA LEU A 5 52.88 -2.98 14.92
C LEU A 5 53.36 -1.64 15.50
N GLU A 6 54.56 -1.20 15.14
CA GLU A 6 55.13 0.06 15.63
C GLU A 6 54.57 1.30 14.92
N LYS A 7 53.91 1.13 13.77
CA LYS A 7 53.29 2.26 13.07
C LYS A 7 52.16 2.81 13.96
N PRO A 8 52.18 4.10 14.34
CA PRO A 8 51.21 4.68 15.25
C PRO A 8 49.77 4.54 14.74
N LEU A 9 49.59 4.49 13.42
CA LEU A 9 48.31 4.29 12.76
C LEU A 9 47.71 2.90 13.04
N VAL A 10 48.54 1.85 13.02
CA VAL A 10 48.12 0.46 13.30
C VAL A 10 47.75 0.31 14.77
N ARG A 11 48.56 0.90 15.67
CA ARG A 11 48.28 0.90 17.11
C ARG A 11 46.96 1.60 17.44
N ASN A 12 46.70 2.76 16.84
CA ASN A 12 45.44 3.49 17.04
C ASN A 12 44.24 2.69 16.49
N ALA A 13 44.38 2.09 15.31
CA ALA A 13 43.35 1.23 14.74
C ALA A 13 43.05 0.02 15.66
N LEU A 14 44.07 -0.60 16.26
CA LEU A 14 43.92 -1.71 17.20
C LEU A 14 43.20 -1.28 18.49
N TYR A 15 43.54 -0.13 19.07
CA TYR A 15 42.83 0.39 20.25
C TYR A 15 41.37 0.71 19.95
N ILE A 16 41.09 1.32 18.78
CA ILE A 16 39.71 1.59 18.34
C ILE A 16 38.94 0.27 18.17
N ALA A 17 39.54 -0.74 17.52
CA ALA A 17 38.92 -2.04 17.34
C ALA A 17 38.66 -2.75 18.68
N PHE A 18 39.62 -2.75 19.59
CA PHE A 18 39.49 -3.34 20.92
C PHE A 18 38.40 -2.65 21.76
N ALA A 19 38.36 -1.31 21.73
CA ALA A 19 37.32 -0.54 22.39
C ALA A 19 35.93 -0.88 21.82
N LEU A 20 35.81 -1.02 20.50
CA LEU A 20 34.56 -1.42 19.83
C LEU A 20 34.11 -2.82 20.25
N VAL A 21 35.02 -3.82 20.28
CA VAL A 21 34.71 -5.19 20.70
C VAL A 21 34.30 -5.25 22.17
N THR A 22 35.04 -4.56 23.05
CA THR A 22 34.73 -4.51 24.48
C THR A 22 33.38 -3.84 24.72
N PHE A 23 33.14 -2.70 24.08
CA PHE A 23 31.87 -2.00 24.14
C PHE A 23 30.71 -2.89 23.67
N MET A 24 30.86 -3.60 22.55
CA MET A 24 29.84 -4.54 22.04
C MET A 24 29.59 -5.70 22.99
N THR A 25 30.64 -6.25 23.61
CA THR A 25 30.52 -7.33 24.60
C THR A 25 29.75 -6.85 25.83
N PHE A 26 30.07 -5.67 26.36
CA PHE A 26 29.34 -5.06 27.46
C PHE A 26 27.90 -4.73 27.09
N LEU A 27 27.64 -4.29 25.86
CA LEU A 27 26.29 -4.01 25.39
C LEU A 27 25.44 -5.30 25.40
N VAL A 28 25.98 -6.41 24.89
CA VAL A 28 25.28 -7.71 24.94
C VAL A 28 25.04 -8.17 26.39
N PHE A 29 26.00 -7.97 27.29
CA PHE A 29 25.86 -8.39 28.69
C PHE A 29 24.96 -7.48 29.55
N THR A 30 24.92 -6.18 29.24
CA THR A 30 24.28 -5.17 30.11
C THR A 30 22.82 -4.95 29.80
N PHE A 31 22.32 -5.39 28.63
CA PHE A 31 20.92 -5.25 28.26
C PHE A 31 20.11 -6.50 28.69
N PRO A 32 19.43 -6.49 29.86
CA PRO A 32 18.57 -7.60 30.27
C PRO A 32 17.38 -7.72 29.33
N ASP A 33 17.40 -8.77 28.52
CA ASP A 33 16.44 -9.04 27.43
C ASP A 33 14.96 -8.89 27.87
N HIS A 34 14.63 -9.41 29.05
CA HIS A 34 13.25 -9.37 29.58
C HIS A 34 12.69 -7.95 29.81
N ARG A 35 13.53 -6.98 30.19
CA ARG A 35 13.07 -5.60 30.47
C ARG A 35 12.86 -4.83 29.17
N VAL A 36 13.74 -5.03 28.20
CA VAL A 36 13.59 -4.45 26.86
C VAL A 36 12.28 -4.92 26.23
N LYS A 37 11.96 -6.21 26.36
CA LYS A 37 10.69 -6.77 25.90
C LYS A 37 9.46 -6.09 26.48
N GLN A 38 9.42 -5.88 27.79
CA GLN A 38 8.30 -5.18 28.43
C GLN A 38 8.15 -3.74 27.94
N ILE A 39 9.27 -3.01 27.82
CA ILE A 39 9.25 -1.62 27.36
C ILE A 39 8.77 -1.53 25.92
N VAL A 40 9.26 -2.41 25.04
CA VAL A 40 8.86 -2.45 23.63
C VAL A 40 7.37 -2.78 23.50
N VAL A 41 6.86 -3.78 24.25
CA VAL A 41 5.43 -4.10 24.26
C VAL A 41 4.59 -2.90 24.68
N VAL A 42 4.90 -2.27 25.82
CA VAL A 42 4.14 -1.12 26.33
C VAL A 42 4.19 0.08 25.37
N GLN A 43 5.35 0.33 24.76
CA GLN A 43 5.48 1.40 23.76
C GLN A 43 4.69 1.09 22.48
N LEU A 44 4.68 -0.18 22.05
CA LEU A 44 3.94 -0.61 20.86
C LEU A 44 2.44 -0.57 21.10
N GLU A 45 1.96 -1.05 22.26
CA GLU A 45 0.56 -0.94 22.68
C GLU A 45 0.12 0.54 22.75
N LYS A 46 0.93 1.40 23.36
CA LYS A 46 0.65 2.84 23.43
C LYS A 46 0.62 3.49 22.05
N ALA A 47 1.53 3.11 21.15
CA ALA A 47 1.55 3.59 19.77
C ALA A 47 0.32 3.12 18.96
N LEU A 48 -0.23 1.96 19.32
CA LEU A 48 -1.44 1.37 18.74
C LEU A 48 -2.72 1.75 19.54
N ASP A 49 -2.67 2.82 20.33
CA ASP A 49 -3.81 3.35 21.09
C ASP A 49 -4.46 2.33 22.04
N ASN A 50 -3.68 1.34 22.50
CA ASN A 50 -4.10 0.20 23.32
C ASN A 50 -5.26 -0.64 22.74
N LYS A 51 -5.51 -0.52 21.43
CA LYS A 51 -6.55 -1.29 20.72
C LYS A 51 -6.12 -2.71 20.42
N TYR A 52 -4.83 -3.01 20.51
CA TYR A 52 -4.25 -4.29 20.16
C TYR A 52 -3.46 -4.85 21.34
N ASP A 53 -3.67 -6.13 21.63
CA ASP A 53 -2.81 -6.94 22.48
C ASP A 53 -1.58 -7.38 21.66
N VAL A 54 -0.40 -7.11 22.21
CA VAL A 54 0.87 -7.32 21.52
C VAL A 54 1.61 -8.47 22.18
N LYS A 55 1.74 -9.59 21.47
CA LYS A 55 2.55 -10.73 21.93
C LYS A 55 3.82 -10.83 21.10
N ILE A 56 4.96 -10.78 21.79
CA ILE A 56 6.29 -10.96 21.19
C ILE A 56 6.85 -12.27 21.72
N VAL A 57 7.31 -13.17 20.85
CA VAL A 57 7.96 -14.40 21.28
C VAL A 57 9.36 -14.09 21.80
N ASP A 58 10.18 -13.47 20.96
CA ASP A 58 11.61 -13.28 21.20
C ASP A 58 12.11 -11.92 20.69
N ILE A 59 13.14 -11.36 21.33
CA ILE A 59 13.80 -10.13 20.93
C ILE A 59 15.29 -10.41 20.76
N GLY A 60 15.83 -10.04 19.59
CA GLY A 60 17.23 -10.23 19.27
C GLY A 60 17.88 -8.96 18.73
N LEU A 61 19.21 -9.00 18.59
CA LEU A 61 19.96 -7.96 17.90
C LEU A 61 19.87 -8.15 16.37
N TRP A 62 19.57 -7.08 15.63
CA TRP A 62 19.60 -7.07 14.17
C TRP A 62 20.81 -6.29 13.66
N ARG A 63 21.69 -6.93 12.89
CA ARG A 63 22.86 -6.28 12.24
C ARG A 63 23.60 -5.28 13.15
N PHE A 64 24.01 -5.74 14.33
CA PHE A 64 24.80 -5.03 15.37
C PHE A 64 24.14 -3.84 16.08
N THR A 65 23.31 -3.04 15.40
CA THR A 65 22.76 -1.79 15.95
C THR A 65 21.24 -1.71 15.97
N GLY A 66 20.56 -2.75 15.48
CA GLY A 66 19.12 -2.84 15.41
C GLY A 66 18.53 -3.80 16.44
N VAL A 67 17.21 -3.69 16.58
CA VAL A 67 16.39 -4.62 17.35
C VAL A 67 15.57 -5.45 16.35
N GLN A 68 15.49 -6.76 16.61
CA GLN A 68 14.66 -7.71 15.88
C GLN A 68 13.62 -8.29 16.83
N LEU A 69 12.35 -8.18 16.48
CA LEU A 69 11.25 -8.88 17.13
C LEU A 69 10.93 -10.13 16.30
N ARG A 70 10.69 -11.26 16.96
CA ARG A 70 10.27 -12.52 16.31
C ARG A 70 8.94 -12.99 16.86
N GLY A 71 8.11 -13.55 15.99
CA GLY A 71 6.79 -14.07 16.33
C GLY A 71 5.89 -12.99 16.94
N LEU A 72 5.82 -11.84 16.30
CA LEU A 72 4.97 -10.74 16.74
C LEU A 72 3.52 -11.06 16.33
N THR A 73 2.63 -11.18 17.31
CA THR A 73 1.19 -11.35 17.09
C THR A 73 0.47 -10.15 17.64
N LEU A 74 -0.25 -9.44 16.77
CA LEU A 74 -1.15 -8.35 17.12
C LEU A 74 -2.57 -8.90 17.12
N THR A 75 -3.27 -8.82 18.25
CA THR A 75 -4.68 -9.26 18.33
C THR A 75 -5.53 -8.08 18.75
N GLU A 76 -6.57 -7.76 18.00
CA GLU A 76 -7.48 -6.69 18.38
C GLU A 76 -8.15 -7.01 19.73
N ARG A 77 -8.10 -6.05 20.66
CA ARG A 77 -8.71 -6.18 21.98
C ARG A 77 -10.21 -5.87 21.84
N VAL A 78 -10.99 -6.92 21.65
CA VAL A 78 -12.47 -6.81 21.67
C VAL A 78 -12.93 -6.75 23.12
N ALA A 79 -13.73 -5.74 23.47
CA ALA A 79 -14.30 -5.62 24.80
C ALA A 79 -15.24 -6.83 25.06
N PRO A 80 -15.21 -7.47 26.24
CA PRO A 80 -16.02 -8.66 26.53
C PRO A 80 -17.54 -8.44 26.32
N GLU A 81 -18.01 -7.19 26.45
CA GLU A 81 -19.40 -6.80 26.24
C GLU A 81 -19.82 -6.85 24.76
N ALA A 82 -18.87 -6.75 23.82
CA ALA A 82 -19.13 -6.87 22.37
C ALA A 82 -19.14 -8.34 21.89
N LEU A 83 -18.74 -9.29 22.74
CA LEU A 83 -18.83 -10.73 22.50
C LEU A 83 -20.12 -11.34 23.07
N ALA A 84 -20.96 -10.54 23.74
CA ALA A 84 -22.29 -11.00 24.12
C ALA A 84 -23.14 -11.17 22.85
N PRO A 85 -23.86 -12.31 22.69
CA PRO A 85 -24.70 -12.55 21.52
C PRO A 85 -25.90 -11.60 21.58
N ASN A 86 -25.73 -10.39 21.04
CA ASN A 86 -26.85 -9.51 20.74
C ASN A 86 -27.49 -9.99 19.44
N ASP A 87 -28.77 -10.32 19.52
CA ASP A 87 -29.64 -10.80 18.45
C ASP A 87 -29.37 -10.11 17.10
N GLY A 88 -28.59 -10.76 16.23
CA GLY A 88 -28.52 -10.45 14.79
C GLY A 88 -27.37 -9.57 14.29
N ALA A 89 -26.40 -9.15 15.12
CA ALA A 89 -25.19 -8.48 14.62
C ALA A 89 -24.09 -9.52 14.29
N PRO A 90 -23.40 -9.41 13.12
CA PRO A 90 -22.33 -10.34 12.78
C PRO A 90 -21.20 -10.25 13.80
N GLU A 91 -20.82 -11.40 14.35
CA GLU A 91 -19.71 -11.60 15.27
C GLU A 91 -18.42 -11.11 14.60
N SER A 92 -17.96 -9.90 14.92
CA SER A 92 -16.70 -9.37 14.40
C SER A 92 -15.56 -10.13 15.08
N LEU A 93 -15.11 -11.20 14.43
CA LEU A 93 -13.99 -11.99 14.92
C LEU A 93 -12.76 -11.07 15.09
N PRO A 94 -12.05 -11.15 16.23
CA PRO A 94 -10.90 -10.29 16.48
C PRO A 94 -9.87 -10.48 15.38
N MET A 95 -9.46 -9.37 14.74
CA MET A 95 -8.42 -9.43 13.73
C MET A 95 -7.09 -9.78 14.41
N SER A 96 -6.45 -10.87 13.95
CA SER A 96 -5.12 -11.25 14.38
C SER A 96 -4.13 -11.12 13.22
N VAL A 97 -3.11 -10.29 13.40
CA VAL A 97 -2.03 -10.11 12.44
C VAL A 97 -0.77 -10.76 13.00
N GLN A 98 -0.22 -11.73 12.28
CA GLN A 98 1.01 -12.40 12.64
C GLN A 98 2.15 -11.91 11.74
N LEU A 99 3.24 -11.52 12.38
CA LEU A 99 4.47 -11.04 11.76
C LEU A 99 5.60 -11.95 12.22
N ASP A 100 6.23 -12.66 11.28
CA ASP A 100 7.27 -13.63 11.59
C ASP A 100 8.48 -12.93 12.21
N ARG A 101 8.87 -11.81 11.61
CA ARG A 101 10.08 -11.06 11.98
C ARG A 101 9.94 -9.58 11.66
N LEU A 102 10.27 -8.73 12.63
CA LEU A 102 10.31 -7.28 12.47
C LEU A 102 11.65 -6.75 12.98
N GLY A 103 12.53 -6.35 12.07
CA GLY A 103 13.80 -5.69 12.37
C GLY A 103 13.70 -4.18 12.16
N ALA A 104 14.21 -3.40 13.10
CA ALA A 104 14.39 -1.96 12.95
C ALA A 104 15.76 -1.53 13.46
N ARG A 105 16.42 -0.62 12.76
CA ARG A 105 17.73 -0.09 13.17
C ARG A 105 17.88 1.37 12.84
N PHE A 106 18.60 2.08 13.70
CA PHE A 106 19.12 3.40 13.37
C PHE A 106 20.30 3.24 12.39
N ALA A 107 20.33 4.05 11.34
CA ALA A 107 21.36 4.01 10.31
C ALA A 107 22.22 5.30 10.38
N PRO A 108 23.18 5.39 11.32
CA PRO A 108 23.91 6.64 11.59
C PRO A 108 24.70 7.15 10.38
N LEU A 109 25.28 6.23 9.59
CA LEU A 109 26.00 6.58 8.38
C LEU A 109 25.07 7.24 7.35
N SER A 110 23.90 6.63 7.10
CA SER A 110 22.86 7.21 6.24
C SER A 110 22.33 8.53 6.80
N SER A 111 22.25 8.67 8.12
CA SER A 111 21.83 9.91 8.76
C SER A 111 22.75 11.09 8.50
N VAL A 112 24.05 10.86 8.47
CA VAL A 112 25.03 11.91 8.14
C VAL A 112 24.88 12.35 6.68
N PHE A 113 24.71 11.40 5.75
CA PHE A 113 24.52 11.71 4.33
C PHE A 113 23.18 12.40 4.04
N ASN A 114 22.10 12.00 4.71
CA ASN A 114 20.76 12.54 4.53
C ASN A 114 20.47 13.79 5.38
N LEU A 115 21.44 14.24 6.20
CA LEU A 115 21.32 15.36 7.14
C LEU A 115 20.11 15.22 8.08
N GLY A 116 19.84 14.00 8.57
CA GLY A 116 18.67 13.73 9.40
C GLY A 116 18.58 12.30 9.94
N PRO A 117 17.81 12.06 11.02
CA PRO A 117 17.63 10.72 11.58
C PRO A 117 17.05 9.77 10.52
N THR A 118 17.72 8.63 10.31
CA THR A 118 17.35 7.60 9.34
C THR A 118 17.17 6.28 10.07
N VAL A 119 16.00 5.67 9.90
CA VAL A 119 15.63 4.37 10.43
C VAL A 119 15.40 3.43 9.26
N SER A 120 16.13 2.32 9.23
CA SER A 120 15.86 1.23 8.29
C SER A 120 15.08 0.14 9.01
N PHE A 121 14.09 -0.43 8.34
CA PHE A 121 13.31 -1.55 8.86
C PHE A 121 13.21 -2.67 7.84
N GLN A 122 12.99 -3.88 8.34
CA GLN A 122 12.77 -5.08 7.56
C GLN A 122 11.66 -5.88 8.24
N VAL A 123 10.67 -6.33 7.47
CA VAL A 123 9.59 -7.19 7.93
C VAL A 123 9.58 -8.44 7.08
N ASP A 124 9.57 -9.61 7.70
CA ASP A 124 9.29 -10.86 7.00
C ASP A 124 7.78 -11.08 7.09
N LEU A 125 7.11 -11.14 5.93
CA LEU A 125 5.66 -11.29 5.84
C LEU A 125 5.32 -12.26 4.72
N GLY A 126 4.53 -13.29 5.03
CA GLY A 126 3.98 -14.19 4.02
C GLY A 126 5.05 -14.86 3.16
N GLY A 127 6.19 -15.26 3.71
CA GLY A 127 7.28 -15.89 2.95
C GLY A 127 8.11 -14.98 2.04
N GLY A 128 7.81 -13.68 1.98
CA GLY A 128 8.63 -12.67 1.32
C GLY A 128 9.18 -11.63 2.31
N TYR A 129 9.75 -10.56 1.77
CA TYR A 129 10.38 -9.51 2.55
C TYR A 129 9.82 -8.14 2.22
N LEU A 130 9.62 -7.32 3.25
CA LEU A 130 9.33 -5.91 3.14
C LEU A 130 10.50 -5.14 3.74
N TYR A 131 11.22 -4.41 2.90
CA TYR A 131 12.31 -3.53 3.31
C TYR A 131 11.82 -2.10 3.31
N GLY A 132 12.31 -1.29 4.24
CA GLY A 132 11.98 0.12 4.20
C GLY A 132 12.99 1.01 4.89
N SER A 133 12.89 2.29 4.56
CA SER A 133 13.63 3.34 5.23
C SER A 133 12.73 4.55 5.47
N TYR A 134 12.86 5.11 6.67
CA TYR A 134 12.27 6.37 7.06
C TYR A 134 13.40 7.34 7.34
N HIS A 135 13.36 8.53 6.75
CA HIS A 135 14.24 9.60 7.15
C HIS A 135 13.50 10.94 7.22
N GLN A 136 13.93 11.77 8.16
CA GLN A 136 13.32 13.08 8.41
C GLN A 136 14.38 14.16 8.24
N ASN A 137 14.10 15.16 7.41
CA ASN A 137 14.92 16.35 7.23
C ASN A 137 14.06 17.62 7.35
N GLY A 138 14.66 18.79 7.20
CA GLY A 138 13.93 20.07 7.27
C GLY A 138 12.95 20.31 6.12
N LYS A 139 13.03 19.54 5.02
CA LYS A 139 12.16 19.67 3.85
C LYS A 139 10.93 18.75 3.92
N GLY A 140 11.02 17.64 4.64
CA GLY A 140 9.94 16.68 4.76
C GLY A 140 10.35 15.37 5.42
N ARG A 141 9.40 14.44 5.47
CA ARG A 141 9.63 13.07 5.90
C ARG A 141 9.52 12.18 4.67
N HIS A 142 10.50 11.31 4.47
CA HIS A 142 10.52 10.41 3.33
C HIS A 142 10.42 8.98 3.82
N VAL A 143 9.48 8.24 3.24
CA VAL A 143 9.25 6.82 3.50
C VAL A 143 9.48 6.09 2.18
N LYS A 144 10.45 5.19 2.16
CA LYS A 144 10.64 4.23 1.08
C LYS A 144 10.33 2.84 1.60
N VAL A 145 9.49 2.09 0.90
CA VAL A 145 9.17 0.70 1.19
C VAL A 145 9.29 -0.10 -0.10
N GLU A 146 9.94 -1.25 -0.04
CA GLU A 146 10.09 -2.21 -1.13
C GLU A 146 9.51 -3.54 -0.65
N LEU A 147 8.65 -4.14 -1.45
CA LEU A 147 8.06 -5.46 -1.23
C LEU A 147 8.70 -6.42 -2.24
N ASP A 148 9.20 -7.54 -1.74
CA ASP A 148 9.90 -8.56 -2.53
C ASP A 148 9.25 -9.93 -2.28
N ALA A 149 8.60 -10.46 -3.31
CA ALA A 149 8.02 -11.79 -3.39
C ALA A 149 7.12 -12.19 -2.21
N ILE A 150 6.16 -11.34 -1.83
CA ILE A 150 5.19 -11.67 -0.77
C ILE A 150 4.22 -12.76 -1.27
N ASP A 151 4.25 -13.96 -0.69
CA ASP A 151 3.27 -15.04 -1.00
C ASP A 151 1.92 -14.70 -0.33
N LEU A 152 0.96 -14.32 -1.16
CA LEU A 152 -0.37 -13.89 -0.73
C LEU A 152 -1.16 -14.97 0.01
N ARG A 153 -0.85 -16.25 -0.24
CA ARG A 153 -1.47 -17.38 0.47
C ARG A 153 -1.01 -17.44 1.93
N LYS A 154 0.21 -17.01 2.22
CA LYS A 154 0.81 -17.02 3.57
C LYS A 154 0.59 -15.70 4.30
N SER A 155 0.28 -14.62 3.59
CA SER A 155 0.07 -13.30 4.19
C SER A 155 -1.30 -13.20 4.87
N THR A 156 -1.31 -13.25 6.20
CA THR A 156 -2.55 -13.11 7.00
C THR A 156 -3.20 -11.73 6.81
N ILE A 157 -2.40 -10.68 6.62
CA ILE A 157 -2.83 -9.29 6.48
C ILE A 157 -3.72 -9.12 5.24
N VAL A 158 -3.31 -9.71 4.13
CA VAL A 158 -4.03 -9.58 2.87
C VAL A 158 -5.36 -10.31 2.94
N GLY A 159 -5.37 -11.54 3.47
CA GLY A 159 -6.59 -12.32 3.67
C GLY A 159 -7.58 -11.65 4.62
N SER A 160 -7.10 -11.06 5.74
CA SER A 160 -7.97 -10.38 6.70
C SER A 160 -8.54 -9.08 6.17
N MET A 161 -7.80 -8.35 5.34
CA MET A 161 -8.26 -7.08 4.78
C MET A 161 -9.27 -7.26 3.64
N LEU A 162 -9.08 -8.28 2.80
CA LEU A 162 -9.94 -8.48 1.63
C LEU A 162 -11.10 -9.46 1.89
N GLY A 163 -11.02 -10.26 2.96
CA GLY A 163 -12.03 -11.26 3.28
C GLY A 163 -12.13 -12.41 2.28
N VAL A 164 -11.23 -12.45 1.29
CA VAL A 164 -11.18 -13.48 0.26
C VAL A 164 -9.77 -14.07 0.20
N PRO A 165 -9.62 -15.41 0.09
CA PRO A 165 -8.31 -16.01 -0.04
C PRO A 165 -7.70 -15.61 -1.39
N MET A 166 -6.50 -15.04 -1.35
CA MET A 166 -5.73 -14.71 -2.55
C MET A 166 -4.47 -15.57 -2.63
N PHE A 167 -4.07 -15.89 -3.86
CA PHE A 167 -2.90 -16.69 -4.17
C PHE A 167 -2.05 -15.93 -5.19
N GLY A 168 -0.73 -16.16 -5.16
CA GLY A 168 0.23 -15.52 -6.05
C GLY A 168 1.32 -14.80 -5.27
N GLU A 169 2.17 -14.09 -6.00
CA GLU A 169 3.27 -13.30 -5.44
C GLU A 169 2.99 -11.82 -5.68
N LEU A 170 3.34 -10.97 -4.70
CA LEU A 170 3.24 -9.52 -4.80
C LEU A 170 4.62 -8.88 -4.58
N ASP A 171 5.04 -8.11 -5.56
CA ASP A 171 6.23 -7.25 -5.57
C ASP A 171 5.78 -5.78 -5.58
N GLY A 172 6.64 -4.87 -5.13
CA GLY A 172 6.34 -3.46 -5.28
C GLY A 172 7.32 -2.49 -4.64
N GLU A 173 7.15 -1.22 -4.97
CA GLU A 173 7.89 -0.09 -4.43
C GLU A 173 6.91 1.03 -4.08
N LEU A 174 7.05 1.57 -2.87
CA LEU A 174 6.28 2.67 -2.32
C LEU A 174 7.28 3.74 -1.89
N VAL A 175 7.26 4.89 -2.56
CA VAL A 175 8.04 6.07 -2.18
C VAL A 175 7.07 7.19 -1.85
N LEU A 176 7.00 7.56 -0.58
CA LEU A 176 6.15 8.64 -0.09
C LEU A 176 6.98 9.77 0.48
N THR A 177 6.55 10.99 0.21
CA THR A 177 6.99 12.21 0.88
C THR A 177 5.82 12.74 1.69
N LEU A 178 6.05 12.99 2.98
CA LEU A 178 5.08 13.57 3.89
C LEU A 178 5.55 14.97 4.33
N ASP A 179 4.58 15.82 4.65
CA ASP A 179 4.83 17.14 5.20
C ASP A 179 5.64 17.05 6.53
N PRO A 180 6.58 17.98 6.78
CA PRO A 180 7.41 17.93 7.99
C PRO A 180 6.60 18.16 9.27
N SER A 181 5.51 18.94 9.20
CA SER A 181 4.68 19.35 10.34
C SER A 181 3.45 18.47 10.52
N ARG A 182 2.89 17.95 9.43
CA ARG A 182 1.67 17.14 9.41
C ARG A 182 1.92 15.78 8.76
N PRO A 183 1.33 14.68 9.25
CA PRO A 183 1.46 13.36 8.64
C PRO A 183 0.58 13.22 7.39
N VAL A 184 0.64 14.19 6.47
CA VAL A 184 -0.11 14.20 5.21
C VAL A 184 0.85 13.90 4.06
N ILE A 185 0.46 13.01 3.16
CA ILE A 185 1.23 12.66 1.96
C ILE A 185 1.19 13.87 1.02
N THR A 186 2.36 14.39 0.64
CA THR A 186 2.49 15.54 -0.27
C THR A 186 2.89 15.11 -1.67
N ALA A 187 3.71 14.07 -1.80
CA ALA A 187 4.13 13.53 -3.08
C ALA A 187 4.55 12.06 -2.94
N GLY A 188 4.63 11.34 -4.05
CA GLY A 188 5.12 9.97 -4.04
C GLY A 188 4.71 9.17 -5.26
N HIS A 189 5.14 7.91 -5.28
CA HIS A 189 4.65 6.93 -6.23
C HIS A 189 4.51 5.57 -5.57
N ILE A 190 3.57 4.79 -6.08
CA ILE A 190 3.34 3.39 -5.74
C ILE A 190 3.44 2.59 -7.03
N ALA A 191 4.29 1.58 -7.00
CA ALA A 191 4.36 0.55 -8.01
C ALA A 191 4.09 -0.80 -7.34
N LEU A 192 3.08 -1.53 -7.79
CA LEU A 192 2.80 -2.87 -7.32
C LEU A 192 2.72 -3.78 -8.54
N ASP A 193 3.38 -4.93 -8.48
CA ASP A 193 3.39 -5.93 -9.52
C ASP A 193 3.04 -7.28 -8.90
N GLY A 194 1.93 -7.87 -9.34
CA GLY A 194 1.45 -9.17 -8.89
C GLY A 194 1.69 -10.24 -9.96
N LYS A 195 2.15 -11.42 -9.55
CA LYS A 195 2.35 -12.59 -10.43
C LYS A 195 1.43 -13.73 -10.03
N GLN A 196 0.82 -14.36 -11.03
CA GLN A 196 -0.08 -15.51 -10.86
C GLN A 196 -1.22 -15.26 -9.86
N LEU A 197 -1.74 -14.03 -9.82
CA LEU A 197 -2.79 -13.64 -8.91
C LEU A 197 -4.05 -14.45 -9.17
N THR A 198 -4.54 -15.13 -8.14
CA THR A 198 -5.78 -15.89 -8.18
C THR A 198 -6.58 -15.58 -6.92
N VAL A 199 -7.86 -15.25 -7.08
CA VAL A 199 -8.79 -15.14 -5.96
C VAL A 199 -9.52 -16.47 -5.85
N GLY A 200 -9.51 -17.06 -4.66
CA GLY A 200 -10.23 -18.30 -4.36
C GLY A 200 -11.74 -18.07 -4.28
N PRO A 201 -12.53 -19.15 -4.21
CA PRO A 201 -13.96 -19.03 -4.07
C PRO A 201 -14.29 -18.35 -2.73
N ALA A 202 -15.20 -17.37 -2.76
CA ALA A 202 -15.63 -16.66 -1.57
C ALA A 202 -17.11 -16.26 -1.67
N THR A 203 -17.82 -16.39 -0.55
CA THR A 203 -19.19 -15.94 -0.42
C THR A 203 -19.18 -14.59 0.28
N ILE A 204 -19.46 -13.51 -0.45
CA ILE A 204 -19.56 -12.18 0.15
C ILE A 204 -20.99 -11.98 0.66
N HIS A 205 -21.12 -11.81 1.96
CA HIS A 205 -22.32 -11.27 2.60
C HIS A 205 -22.18 -9.75 2.62
N THR A 206 -23.08 -9.05 1.95
CA THR A 206 -23.08 -7.59 1.92
C THR A 206 -24.44 -7.09 2.38
N GLU A 207 -24.45 -6.33 3.47
CA GLU A 207 -25.65 -5.73 4.06
C GLU A 207 -26.37 -4.77 3.12
N LYS A 208 -25.69 -4.32 2.05
CA LYS A 208 -26.23 -3.38 1.07
C LYS A 208 -27.12 -4.04 0.01
N PHE A 209 -27.14 -5.38 -0.04
CA PHE A 209 -28.03 -6.12 -0.91
C PHE A 209 -29.11 -6.81 -0.06
N PRO A 210 -30.31 -7.07 -0.62
CA PRO A 210 -31.40 -7.71 0.13
C PRO A 210 -30.91 -8.99 0.82
N PRO A 211 -31.36 -9.28 2.06
CA PRO A 211 -30.78 -10.27 3.00
C PRO A 211 -30.72 -11.73 2.53
N MET A 212 -31.13 -12.03 1.30
CA MET A 212 -31.03 -13.36 0.68
C MET A 212 -30.11 -13.41 -0.55
N THR A 213 -29.37 -12.34 -0.85
CA THR A 213 -28.49 -12.31 -2.04
C THR A 213 -27.04 -12.49 -1.60
N TYR A 214 -26.60 -13.75 -1.49
CA TYR A 214 -25.19 -14.05 -1.38
C TYR A 214 -24.55 -13.95 -2.78
N PHE A 215 -23.38 -13.31 -2.86
CA PHE A 215 -22.60 -13.26 -4.09
C PHE A 215 -21.45 -14.27 -3.96
N GLU A 216 -21.57 -15.39 -4.67
CA GLU A 216 -20.47 -16.33 -4.81
C GLU A 216 -19.49 -15.79 -5.85
N ILE A 217 -18.30 -15.43 -5.39
CA ILE A 217 -17.17 -15.15 -6.26
C ILE A 217 -16.59 -16.51 -6.66
N PRO A 218 -16.67 -16.91 -7.94
CA PRO A 218 -15.99 -18.11 -8.39
C PRO A 218 -14.48 -17.90 -8.30
N GLN A 219 -13.73 -18.99 -8.18
CA GLN A 219 -12.28 -18.92 -8.30
C GLN A 219 -11.91 -18.25 -9.62
N THR A 220 -11.19 -17.13 -9.53
CA THR A 220 -10.90 -16.25 -10.67
C THR A 220 -9.39 -16.03 -10.75
N ASN A 221 -8.79 -16.40 -11.88
CA ASN A 221 -7.37 -16.14 -12.14
C ASN A 221 -7.22 -14.79 -12.84
N PHE A 222 -6.52 -13.85 -12.19
CA PHE A 222 -6.19 -12.52 -12.71
C PHE A 222 -4.80 -12.47 -13.39
N GLY A 223 -4.02 -13.55 -13.31
CA GLY A 223 -2.73 -13.68 -13.95
C GLY A 223 -1.71 -12.67 -13.42
N THR A 224 -1.25 -11.76 -14.27
CA THR A 224 -0.34 -10.69 -13.86
C THR A 224 -1.11 -9.41 -13.57
N LEU A 225 -0.79 -8.75 -12.47
CA LEU A 225 -1.30 -7.43 -12.10
C LEU A 225 -0.16 -6.42 -12.13
N SER A 226 -0.36 -5.24 -12.71
CA SER A 226 0.54 -4.10 -12.52
C SER A 226 -0.29 -2.88 -12.15
N ALA A 227 0.08 -2.20 -11.07
CA ALA A 227 -0.58 -1.01 -10.58
C ALA A 227 0.45 0.09 -10.36
N ARG A 228 0.31 1.19 -11.08
CA ARG A 228 1.17 2.37 -10.97
C ARG A 228 0.34 3.58 -10.56
N MET A 229 0.67 4.15 -9.40
CA MET A 229 0.01 5.32 -8.86
C MET A 229 1.00 6.42 -8.51
N GLN A 230 0.62 7.68 -8.69
CA GLN A 230 1.45 8.84 -8.35
C GLN A 230 0.66 9.84 -7.49
N PHE A 231 1.35 10.47 -6.55
CA PHE A 231 0.83 11.53 -5.68
C PHE A 231 1.64 12.80 -5.92
N GLY A 232 0.97 13.95 -6.01
CA GLY A 232 1.64 15.25 -6.03
C GLY A 232 0.76 16.39 -6.55
N ASP A 233 1.26 17.61 -6.40
CA ASP A 233 0.66 18.88 -6.88
C ASP A 233 0.70 19.04 -8.42
N GLY A 234 1.08 18.00 -9.16
CA GLY A 234 1.35 18.03 -10.60
C GLY A 234 0.37 17.27 -11.49
N ALA A 235 -0.79 16.85 -10.98
CA ALA A 235 -1.81 16.19 -11.81
C ALA A 235 -2.64 17.16 -12.68
N GLU A 236 -2.27 18.44 -12.75
CA GLU A 236 -2.84 19.42 -13.70
C GLU A 236 -2.21 19.30 -15.10
N GLY A 237 -2.08 18.08 -15.60
CA GLY A 237 -1.71 17.80 -16.99
C GLY A 237 -2.90 17.26 -17.76
N GLY A 238 -3.72 18.14 -18.34
CA GLY A 238 -4.60 17.78 -19.47
C GLY A 238 -6.11 17.87 -19.22
N LEU A 239 -6.62 19.08 -19.02
CA LEU A 239 -7.91 19.45 -19.59
C LEU A 239 -7.68 20.77 -20.33
N ASP A 240 -7.17 20.65 -21.56
CA ASP A 240 -7.17 21.75 -22.50
C ASP A 240 -8.61 22.14 -22.79
N GLU A 241 -9.06 23.16 -22.05
CA GLU A 241 -10.14 24.04 -22.44
C GLU A 241 -9.76 24.56 -23.84
N GLN A 242 -10.43 24.04 -24.87
CA GLN A 242 -10.35 24.53 -26.25
C GLN A 242 -10.82 25.98 -26.26
N ASP A 243 -9.91 26.90 -25.98
CA ASP A 243 -10.09 28.33 -26.07
C ASP A 243 -10.01 28.74 -27.54
N GLU A 244 -11.13 29.29 -28.03
CA GLU A 244 -11.22 29.98 -29.31
C GLU A 244 -10.11 31.03 -29.48
N PRO A 245 -9.51 31.14 -30.67
CA PRO A 245 -8.51 32.17 -30.95
C PRO A 245 -9.20 33.52 -31.17
N GLY A 246 -9.23 34.40 -30.15
CA GLY A 246 -9.68 35.78 -30.39
C GLY A 246 -9.72 36.78 -29.24
N ALA A 247 -9.70 36.35 -27.97
CA ALA A 247 -9.86 37.28 -26.85
C ALA A 247 -8.52 37.66 -26.19
N LYS A 248 -8.17 38.95 -26.24
CA LYS A 248 -7.02 39.54 -25.51
C LYS A 248 -7.13 39.24 -24.01
N LYS A 249 -6.39 38.25 -23.50
CA LYS A 249 -6.32 37.92 -22.06
C LYS A 249 -5.58 39.02 -21.29
N LYS A 250 -6.32 39.77 -20.46
CA LYS A 250 -5.75 40.56 -19.35
C LYS A 250 -5.03 39.60 -18.41
N LYS A 251 -3.73 39.80 -18.17
CA LYS A 251 -2.97 39.14 -17.10
C LYS A 251 -3.62 39.48 -15.74
N LYS A 252 -4.53 38.63 -15.28
CA LYS A 252 -5.04 38.69 -13.91
C LYS A 252 -3.94 38.08 -13.04
N LYS A 253 -3.24 38.92 -12.28
CA LYS A 253 -2.44 38.50 -11.12
C LYS A 253 -3.41 37.81 -10.16
N THR A 254 -3.59 36.50 -10.28
CA THR A 254 -4.14 35.69 -9.22
C THR A 254 -3.14 35.74 -8.08
N ALA A 255 -3.52 36.45 -7.03
CA ALA A 255 -2.83 36.38 -5.76
C ALA A 255 -2.72 34.90 -5.38
N ALA A 256 -1.50 34.46 -5.03
CA ALA A 256 -1.26 33.18 -4.39
C ALA A 256 -2.00 33.17 -3.05
N SER A 257 -3.30 32.87 -3.08
CA SER A 257 -4.01 32.42 -1.90
C SER A 257 -3.41 31.07 -1.53
N GLY A 258 -2.85 30.94 -0.32
CA GLY A 258 -2.39 29.69 0.26
C GLY A 258 -3.53 28.71 0.54
N GLY A 259 -4.35 28.43 -0.47
CA GLY A 259 -5.25 27.28 -0.49
C GLY A 259 -4.38 26.06 -0.69
N ALA A 260 -4.48 25.11 0.25
CA ALA A 260 -3.83 23.81 0.13
C ALA A 260 -4.16 23.22 -1.24
N SER A 261 -3.15 23.06 -2.09
CA SER A 261 -3.26 22.33 -3.33
C SER A 261 -3.95 20.99 -3.05
N ALA A 262 -5.04 20.72 -3.75
CA ALA A 262 -5.74 19.45 -3.59
C ALA A 262 -4.83 18.35 -4.14
N SER A 263 -4.35 17.47 -3.27
CA SER A 263 -3.53 16.34 -3.69
C SER A 263 -4.34 15.45 -4.62
N THR A 264 -3.82 15.16 -5.81
CA THR A 264 -4.46 14.22 -6.74
C THR A 264 -3.67 12.92 -6.74
N LEU A 265 -4.39 11.81 -6.72
CA LEU A 265 -3.86 10.48 -6.93
C LEU A 265 -4.11 10.10 -8.39
N LEU A 266 -3.04 10.01 -9.17
CA LEU A 266 -3.11 9.52 -10.55
C LEU A 266 -2.96 8.01 -10.56
N ILE A 267 -3.87 7.31 -11.23
CA ILE A 267 -3.80 5.88 -11.52
C ILE A 267 -3.44 5.76 -13.00
N ASN A 268 -2.14 5.67 -13.27
CA ASN A 268 -1.61 5.64 -14.64
C ASN A 268 -2.06 4.37 -15.36
N GLU A 269 -1.91 3.25 -14.67
CA GLU A 269 -2.28 1.95 -15.19
C GLU A 269 -2.53 0.99 -14.03
N PHE A 270 -3.70 0.37 -14.04
CA PHE A 270 -3.97 -0.85 -13.30
C PHE A 270 -4.41 -1.89 -14.33
N LYS A 271 -3.59 -2.90 -14.57
CA LYS A 271 -3.84 -3.92 -15.58
C LYS A 271 -3.84 -5.29 -14.97
N THR A 272 -4.84 -6.10 -15.31
CA THR A 272 -4.89 -7.53 -15.00
C THR A 272 -5.03 -8.33 -16.30
N SER A 273 -4.24 -9.39 -16.43
CA SER A 273 -4.28 -10.28 -17.59
C SER A 273 -4.34 -11.73 -17.13
N GLY A 274 -5.56 -12.17 -16.84
CA GLY A 274 -5.87 -13.53 -16.46
C GLY A 274 -6.30 -14.39 -17.65
N ARG A 275 -6.42 -15.71 -17.40
CA ARG A 275 -7.04 -16.64 -18.33
C ARG A 275 -8.53 -16.34 -18.52
N ASP A 276 -9.20 -16.02 -17.42
CA ASP A 276 -10.66 -15.95 -17.37
C ASP A 276 -11.16 -14.51 -17.62
N ILE A 277 -10.42 -13.51 -17.13
CA ILE A 277 -10.76 -12.09 -17.19
C ILE A 277 -9.50 -11.29 -17.51
N ARG A 278 -9.66 -10.26 -18.34
CA ARG A 278 -8.69 -9.17 -18.48
C ARG A 278 -9.37 -7.88 -18.06
N SER A 279 -8.69 -7.07 -17.27
CA SER A 279 -9.22 -5.76 -16.89
C SER A 279 -8.14 -4.70 -16.94
N GLU A 280 -8.53 -3.49 -17.30
CA GLU A 280 -7.68 -2.31 -17.21
C GLU A 280 -8.47 -1.20 -16.52
N ILE A 281 -7.84 -0.47 -15.61
CA ILE A 281 -8.40 0.69 -14.90
C ILE A 281 -7.35 1.80 -14.98
N TRP A 282 -7.80 3.01 -15.33
CA TRP A 282 -6.97 4.21 -15.38
C TRP A 282 -7.81 5.43 -14.99
N GLY A 283 -7.14 6.55 -14.71
CA GLY A 283 -7.79 7.83 -14.42
C GLY A 283 -7.21 8.48 -13.18
N ASP A 284 -7.97 9.39 -12.58
CA ASP A 284 -7.52 10.21 -11.47
C ASP A 284 -8.49 10.16 -10.29
N ILE A 285 -7.98 10.39 -9.09
CA ILE A 285 -8.76 10.57 -7.88
C ILE A 285 -8.32 11.88 -7.23
N ALA A 286 -9.17 12.89 -7.31
CA ALA A 286 -8.98 14.11 -6.54
C ALA A 286 -9.20 13.79 -5.06
N LEU A 287 -8.13 13.84 -4.25
CA LEU A 287 -8.20 13.51 -2.84
C LEU A 287 -8.77 14.69 -2.06
N ALA A 288 -9.81 14.42 -1.28
CA ALA A 288 -10.32 15.36 -0.30
C ALA A 288 -9.70 15.08 1.08
N SER A 289 -9.85 16.01 2.02
CA SER A 289 -9.45 15.81 3.41
C SER A 289 -10.17 14.62 4.07
N ASN A 290 -11.38 14.29 3.58
CA ASN A 290 -12.12 13.09 3.92
C ASN A 290 -12.15 12.14 2.71
N VAL A 291 -11.68 10.90 2.89
CA VAL A 291 -11.65 9.88 1.83
C VAL A 291 -13.02 9.71 1.17
N ALA A 292 -14.12 9.68 1.93
CA ALA A 292 -15.47 9.51 1.38
C ALA A 292 -15.91 10.65 0.44
N GLN A 293 -15.28 11.82 0.54
CA GLN A 293 -15.53 12.98 -0.32
C GLN A 293 -14.58 13.07 -1.50
N SER A 294 -13.55 12.22 -1.57
CA SER A 294 -12.63 12.17 -2.71
C SER A 294 -13.42 11.83 -3.98
N ARG A 295 -13.04 12.45 -5.08
CA ARG A 295 -13.78 12.36 -6.34
C ARG A 295 -12.98 11.54 -7.35
N PRO A 296 -13.25 10.25 -7.47
CA PRO A 296 -12.66 9.46 -8.53
C PRO A 296 -13.28 9.84 -9.87
N LYS A 297 -12.45 9.84 -10.91
CA LYS A 297 -12.85 9.80 -12.31
C LYS A 297 -12.04 8.68 -12.95
N LEU A 298 -12.56 7.46 -12.79
CA LEU A 298 -11.89 6.25 -13.24
C LEU A 298 -12.58 5.74 -14.49
N GLU A 299 -11.79 5.33 -15.45
CA GLU A 299 -12.24 4.53 -16.58
C GLU A 299 -11.74 3.11 -16.37
N MET A 300 -12.58 2.15 -16.71
CA MET A 300 -12.19 0.75 -16.68
C MET A 300 -12.74 0.03 -17.89
N ARG A 301 -12.01 -0.98 -18.36
CA ARG A 301 -12.51 -1.94 -19.33
C ARG A 301 -12.28 -3.36 -18.85
N MET A 302 -13.20 -4.24 -19.19
CA MET A 302 -13.14 -5.66 -18.87
C MET A 302 -13.41 -6.49 -20.12
N GLN A 303 -12.68 -7.58 -20.28
CA GLN A 303 -12.90 -8.61 -21.28
C GLN A 303 -13.05 -9.94 -20.55
N PHE A 304 -14.07 -10.71 -20.92
CA PHE A 304 -14.34 -12.02 -20.36
C PHE A 304 -14.09 -13.11 -21.41
N ASP A 305 -13.54 -14.24 -20.98
CA ASP A 305 -13.48 -15.44 -21.81
C ASP A 305 -14.89 -16.04 -21.99
N GLU A 306 -15.19 -16.52 -23.21
CA GLU A 306 -16.52 -17.07 -23.54
C GLU A 306 -16.85 -18.33 -22.74
N GLY A 307 -15.85 -19.19 -22.50
CA GLY A 307 -15.98 -20.36 -21.66
C GLY A 307 -16.28 -19.99 -20.22
N PHE A 308 -15.63 -18.94 -19.71
CA PHE A 308 -15.90 -18.39 -18.38
C PHE A 308 -17.33 -17.80 -18.27
N VAL A 309 -17.79 -17.05 -19.27
CA VAL A 309 -19.15 -16.50 -19.31
C VAL A 309 -20.21 -17.60 -19.30
N THR A 310 -20.00 -18.65 -20.11
CA THR A 310 -20.94 -19.78 -20.21
C THR A 310 -20.95 -20.59 -18.92
N LYS A 311 -19.77 -20.94 -18.41
CA LYS A 311 -19.63 -21.76 -17.19
C LYS A 311 -20.25 -21.10 -15.96
N ASN A 312 -20.15 -19.78 -15.84
CA ASN A 312 -20.68 -19.03 -14.70
C ASN A 312 -22.01 -18.32 -15.00
N SER A 313 -22.66 -18.62 -16.14
CA SER A 313 -23.96 -18.05 -16.54
C SER A 313 -24.01 -16.51 -16.49
N LEU A 314 -22.95 -15.82 -16.93
CA LEU A 314 -22.86 -14.35 -16.85
C LEU A 314 -23.69 -13.63 -17.93
N GLY A 315 -24.32 -14.37 -18.85
CA GLY A 315 -25.09 -13.82 -19.97
C GLY A 315 -26.13 -12.75 -19.58
N PRO A 316 -26.99 -12.97 -18.56
CA PRO A 316 -27.96 -11.98 -18.11
C PRO A 316 -27.31 -10.67 -17.62
N ILE A 317 -26.19 -10.77 -16.89
CA ILE A 317 -25.45 -9.61 -16.38
C ILE A 317 -24.84 -8.81 -17.53
N LEU A 318 -24.23 -9.50 -18.51
CA LEU A 318 -23.63 -8.87 -19.69
C LEU A 318 -24.67 -8.24 -20.62
N ASN A 319 -25.96 -8.56 -20.46
CA ASN A 319 -27.06 -7.98 -21.23
C ASN A 319 -27.74 -6.80 -20.52
N MET A 320 -27.28 -6.41 -19.32
CA MET A 320 -27.75 -5.18 -18.66
C MET A 320 -27.39 -3.95 -19.50
N ASN A 321 -28.19 -2.88 -19.37
CA ASN A 321 -28.02 -1.66 -20.17
C ASN A 321 -26.62 -1.05 -20.00
N GLU A 322 -26.06 -1.11 -18.79
CA GLU A 322 -24.74 -0.62 -18.45
C GLU A 322 -23.65 -1.38 -19.21
N PHE A 323 -23.72 -2.70 -19.29
CA PHE A 323 -22.76 -3.51 -20.05
C PHE A 323 -22.95 -3.31 -21.56
N ARG A 324 -24.20 -3.27 -22.02
CA ARG A 324 -24.51 -3.10 -23.44
C ARG A 324 -24.04 -1.75 -23.99
N ASN A 325 -24.27 -0.67 -23.25
CA ASN A 325 -23.84 0.68 -23.63
C ASN A 325 -22.32 0.86 -23.55
N GLY A 326 -21.66 0.06 -22.71
CA GLY A 326 -20.21 0.01 -22.57
C GLY A 326 -19.50 -0.89 -23.59
N LYS A 327 -20.23 -1.69 -24.37
CA LYS A 327 -19.62 -2.69 -25.25
C LYS A 327 -18.99 -2.03 -26.48
N ASN A 328 -17.72 -2.33 -26.71
CA ASN A 328 -17.02 -2.04 -27.96
C ASN A 328 -16.09 -3.22 -28.29
N ASN A 329 -16.32 -3.88 -29.43
CA ASN A 329 -15.70 -5.17 -29.76
C ASN A 329 -15.92 -6.21 -28.64
N SER A 330 -14.84 -6.82 -28.14
CA SER A 330 -14.85 -7.78 -27.03
C SER A 330 -14.67 -7.15 -25.65
N TRP A 331 -14.54 -5.82 -25.57
CA TRP A 331 -14.34 -5.08 -24.33
C TRP A 331 -15.64 -4.43 -23.85
N TYR A 332 -15.84 -4.45 -22.54
CA TYR A 332 -16.91 -3.75 -21.84
C TYR A 332 -16.29 -2.61 -21.04
N GLY A 333 -16.55 -1.37 -21.45
CA GLY A 333 -16.02 -0.16 -20.86
C GLY A 333 -16.99 0.49 -19.88
N PHE A 334 -16.47 1.02 -18.79
CA PHE A 334 -17.21 1.71 -17.75
C PHE A 334 -16.48 2.97 -17.32
N VAL A 335 -17.23 3.98 -16.93
CA VAL A 335 -16.70 5.13 -16.20
C VAL A 335 -17.27 5.09 -14.79
N LEU A 336 -16.43 5.32 -13.79
CA LEU A 336 -16.79 5.51 -12.40
C LEU A 336 -16.53 6.97 -12.02
N TRP A 337 -17.53 7.62 -11.46
CA TRP A 337 -17.42 9.01 -11.02
C TRP A 337 -18.27 9.28 -9.77
N GLY A 338 -18.16 10.49 -9.23
CA GLY A 338 -18.91 10.93 -8.06
C GLY A 338 -17.98 11.13 -6.87
N THR A 339 -18.39 10.69 -5.69
CA THR A 339 -17.53 10.67 -4.50
C THR A 339 -17.30 9.23 -4.06
N LEU A 340 -16.21 8.91 -3.36
CA LEU A 340 -15.98 7.54 -2.87
C LEU A 340 -17.12 7.04 -1.96
N GLY A 341 -17.81 7.93 -1.25
CA GLY A 341 -19.01 7.59 -0.46
C GLY A 341 -20.30 7.40 -1.28
N ASN A 342 -20.34 7.88 -2.52
CA ASN A 342 -21.49 7.78 -3.42
C ASN A 342 -21.01 7.60 -4.87
N LEU A 343 -20.37 6.45 -5.11
CA LEU A 343 -19.85 6.09 -6.42
C LEU A 343 -21.00 5.83 -7.40
N ARG A 344 -20.87 6.41 -8.60
CA ARG A 344 -21.75 6.16 -9.73
C ARG A 344 -20.95 5.47 -10.82
N PHE A 345 -21.62 4.60 -11.58
CA PHE A 345 -21.02 3.94 -12.74
C PHE A 345 -21.97 3.97 -13.93
N LYS A 346 -21.43 3.94 -15.15
CA LYS A 346 -22.17 3.78 -16.40
C LYS A 346 -21.31 3.06 -17.42
N GLY A 347 -21.95 2.36 -18.35
CA GLY A 347 -21.29 1.90 -19.56
C GLY A 347 -20.79 3.06 -20.42
N ALA A 348 -19.56 2.94 -20.91
CA ALA A 348 -18.96 3.89 -21.84
C ALA A 348 -18.13 3.17 -22.91
N ALA A 349 -18.60 3.19 -24.15
CA ALA A 349 -17.89 2.59 -25.29
C ALA A 349 -16.52 3.25 -25.57
N THR A 350 -16.32 4.51 -25.14
CA THR A 350 -15.03 5.20 -25.19
C THR A 350 -14.01 4.55 -24.27
N ALA A 351 -14.38 4.24 -23.02
CA ALA A 351 -13.52 3.53 -22.09
C ALA A 351 -13.15 2.12 -22.61
N ALA A 352 -14.04 1.46 -23.36
CA ALA A 352 -13.73 0.16 -23.96
C ALA A 352 -12.58 0.21 -25.00
N GLN A 353 -12.31 1.39 -25.60
CA GLN A 353 -11.17 1.57 -26.52
C GLN A 353 -9.82 1.49 -25.80
N GLY A 354 -9.81 1.69 -24.48
CA GLY A 354 -8.61 1.71 -23.65
C GLY A 354 -8.03 3.11 -23.46
N PRO A 355 -6.95 3.23 -22.69
CA PRO A 355 -6.26 4.51 -22.50
C PRO A 355 -5.78 5.01 -23.87
N GLN A 356 -6.17 6.23 -24.25
CA GLN A 356 -5.71 6.81 -25.50
C GLN A 356 -4.21 7.10 -25.38
N ALA A 357 -3.41 6.47 -26.24
CA ALA A 357 -1.94 6.57 -26.20
C ALA A 357 -1.41 8.02 -26.25
N GLY A 358 -2.22 8.98 -26.70
CA GLY A 358 -1.89 10.40 -26.71
C GLY A 358 -1.86 11.07 -25.33
N GLU A 359 -2.64 10.59 -24.35
CA GLU A 359 -2.63 11.17 -23.00
C GLU A 359 -1.47 10.64 -22.14
N LEU A 360 -1.07 9.38 -22.35
CA LEU A 360 0.04 8.77 -21.60
C LEU A 360 1.43 9.28 -22.02
N GLN A 361 1.61 9.72 -23.27
CA GLN A 361 2.89 10.26 -23.76
C GLN A 361 3.11 11.74 -23.44
N ALA A 362 2.03 12.51 -23.17
CA ALA A 362 2.15 13.90 -22.76
C ALA A 362 2.56 14.08 -21.28
N GLN A 363 2.69 12.96 -20.54
CA GLN A 363 2.83 12.92 -19.09
C GLN A 363 4.12 12.22 -18.59
N GLN A 364 4.96 11.74 -19.51
CA GLN A 364 6.36 11.35 -19.24
C GLN A 364 7.28 12.48 -19.69
#